data_AF-A0A960HF39-F1
#
_entry.id   AF-A0A960HF39-F1
#
_cell.length_a   1.000
_cell.length_b   1.000
_cell.length_c   1.000
_cell.angle_alpha   90.00
_cell.angle_beta   90.00
_cell.angle_gamma   90.00
#
_symmetry.space_group_name_H-M   'P 1'
#
loop_
_entity.id
_entity.type
_entity.pdbx_description
1 polymer ?
#
loop_
_entity_poly.entity_id
_entity_poly.type
_entity_poly.pdbx_seq_one_letter_code
_entity_poly.pdbx_strand_id
1 'polypeptide(L)'
;MADAIRVSGTLTGTDKTLSFETGKLAQQSQGAVVATLGRTTVLATANAAKDVRPGTDFFPLTIDVEERAYAAGKIPGSFFRREGRPTEDAILTCRLTDRPLRPAFPDGFRNETQVVLTILGADMENPHDVLAINAASASLMISGIPFEGPIGAVRVAYSQGGEWIPHPTYTEGDESTFELVVAGRQLDNGDVAIMMVEAGGTTKSFDYYANGAPKVDEGALARGLEASKTWIKDSIALQRQLVASVIATRGPIVPMEYTVALDYAPEVMEAVAPIATPGLSTAVAIAGKAERNAATDAAAAEAIAQLCGEGSAFEGREKEVKEAVRSLTKKLVRKRIVEEGKRIDGRGPRDLRPLSSEVGVLPTAHGTGLFQRGETQVMNVCTMAMPRMNQLLDTLSPETNKYFLFHYNMAPWANGETGRVGSPKRREIGHGALAARALLPVLPGLENFNYTLRLVAEVLSSNGSTSMASVCSGSLALMDAGVPIRAAVAGIAMGLVYAEGKYTTLTDILGAEDAFGDMDFK
;
A
#
# COMPACT_ATOMS: atom_id res chain seq x y z
N MET A 1 -28.44 -15.33 -24.52
CA MET A 1 -27.38 -14.91 -23.58
C MET A 1 -27.55 -15.74 -22.32
N ALA A 2 -26.48 -16.26 -21.73
CA ALA A 2 -26.59 -16.95 -20.44
C ALA A 2 -27.15 -15.99 -19.39
N ASP A 3 -28.05 -16.47 -18.53
CA ASP A 3 -28.56 -15.66 -17.42
C ASP A 3 -27.42 -15.31 -16.46
N ALA A 4 -27.42 -14.07 -16.01
CA ALA A 4 -26.41 -13.59 -15.07
C ALA A 4 -26.69 -14.16 -13.68
N ILE A 5 -25.64 -14.60 -13.00
CA ILE A 5 -25.71 -15.01 -11.59
C ILE A 5 -25.51 -13.74 -10.78
N ARG A 6 -26.47 -13.39 -9.93
CA ARG A 6 -26.43 -12.17 -9.11
C ARG A 6 -26.72 -12.48 -7.66
N VAL A 7 -25.91 -11.88 -6.78
CA VAL A 7 -26.15 -11.85 -5.33
C VAL A 7 -26.18 -10.41 -4.86
N SER A 8 -26.95 -10.11 -3.82
CA SER A 8 -27.07 -8.75 -3.27
C SER A 8 -27.31 -8.83 -1.76
N GLY A 9 -26.72 -7.92 -1.01
CA GLY A 9 -26.85 -7.85 0.43
C GLY A 9 -26.78 -6.41 0.93
N THR A 10 -27.59 -6.11 1.93
CA THR A 10 -27.57 -4.82 2.63
C THR A 10 -26.39 -4.79 3.60
N LEU A 11 -25.64 -3.69 3.60
CA LEU A 11 -24.50 -3.51 4.50
C LEU A 11 -24.99 -3.15 5.90
N THR A 12 -24.45 -3.83 6.92
CA THR A 12 -24.90 -3.72 8.31
C THR A 12 -24.91 -2.27 8.79
N GLY A 13 -26.05 -1.82 9.34
CA GLY A 13 -26.19 -0.45 9.84
C GLY A 13 -26.41 0.62 8.77
N THR A 14 -26.71 0.23 7.52
CA THR A 14 -27.01 1.15 6.42
C THR A 14 -28.22 0.68 5.61
N ASP A 15 -28.71 1.53 4.71
CA ASP A 15 -29.67 1.18 3.65
C ASP A 15 -28.96 0.81 2.33
N LYS A 16 -27.62 0.89 2.28
CA LYS A 16 -26.82 0.65 1.08
C LYS A 16 -26.77 -0.84 0.77
N THR A 17 -27.02 -1.16 -0.50
CA THR A 17 -26.98 -2.54 -1.01
C THR A 17 -25.74 -2.73 -1.88
N LEU A 18 -24.89 -3.66 -1.48
CA LEU A 18 -23.79 -4.17 -2.30
C LEU A 18 -24.30 -5.33 -3.14
N SER A 19 -23.90 -5.39 -4.41
CA SER A 19 -24.23 -6.52 -5.28
C SER A 19 -23.06 -6.96 -6.15
N PHE A 20 -23.01 -8.26 -6.43
CA PHE A 20 -22.08 -8.85 -7.38
C PHE A 20 -22.85 -9.62 -8.44
N GLU A 21 -22.46 -9.45 -9.70
CA GLU A 21 -23.02 -10.14 -10.85
C GLU A 21 -21.89 -10.77 -11.67
N THR A 22 -22.09 -12.00 -12.14
CA THR A 22 -21.17 -12.66 -13.07
C THR A 22 -21.92 -13.37 -14.20
N GLY A 23 -21.20 -13.60 -15.31
CA GLY A 23 -21.67 -14.44 -16.40
C GLY A 23 -22.19 -13.72 -17.63
N LYS A 24 -22.45 -12.42 -17.53
CA LYS A 24 -22.91 -11.60 -18.66
C LYS A 24 -21.77 -10.90 -19.39
N LEU A 25 -20.86 -10.27 -18.65
CA LEU A 25 -19.74 -9.50 -19.20
C LEU A 25 -18.43 -10.29 -19.11
N ALA A 26 -17.52 -10.02 -20.07
CA ALA A 26 -16.16 -10.55 -20.10
C ALA A 26 -16.06 -12.08 -19.92
N GLN A 27 -16.93 -12.84 -20.60
CA GLN A 27 -17.05 -14.30 -20.47
C GLN A 27 -15.78 -15.11 -20.82
N GLN A 28 -14.80 -14.49 -21.48
CA GLN A 28 -13.51 -15.11 -21.80
C GLN A 28 -12.49 -14.95 -20.68
N SER A 29 -12.74 -14.06 -19.70
CA SER A 29 -11.87 -13.93 -18.53
C SER A 29 -12.01 -15.16 -17.64
N GLN A 30 -10.93 -15.58 -16.99
CA GLN A 30 -11.00 -16.69 -16.02
C GLN A 30 -11.97 -16.36 -14.89
N GLY A 31 -11.90 -15.15 -14.34
CA GLY A 31 -12.94 -14.59 -13.47
C GLY A 31 -13.40 -13.22 -13.94
N ALA A 32 -14.71 -12.98 -13.95
CA ALA A 32 -15.30 -11.67 -14.26
C ALA A 32 -16.49 -11.36 -13.35
N VAL A 33 -16.43 -10.25 -12.63
CA VAL A 33 -17.49 -9.82 -11.71
C VAL A 33 -17.79 -8.34 -11.94
N VAL A 34 -19.08 -8.02 -12.04
CA VAL A 34 -19.59 -6.66 -11.94
C VAL A 34 -20.03 -6.42 -10.51
N ALA A 35 -19.45 -5.45 -9.83
CA ALA A 35 -19.85 -5.01 -8.51
C ALA A 35 -20.61 -3.69 -8.59
N THR A 36 -21.67 -3.53 -7.80
CA THR A 36 -22.47 -2.31 -7.75
C THR A 36 -22.79 -1.92 -6.31
N LEU A 37 -22.63 -0.63 -6.01
CA LEU A 37 -23.08 0.04 -4.78
C LEU A 37 -23.77 1.35 -5.19
N GLY A 38 -25.05 1.51 -4.85
CA GLY A 38 -25.86 2.60 -5.42
C GLY A 38 -25.98 2.47 -6.93
N ARG A 39 -25.53 3.49 -7.69
CA ARG A 39 -25.40 3.40 -9.16
C ARG A 39 -23.94 3.33 -9.62
N THR A 40 -22.98 3.41 -8.70
CA THR A 40 -21.56 3.17 -9.00
C THR A 40 -21.33 1.69 -9.30
N THR A 41 -20.68 1.41 -10.43
CA THR A 41 -20.53 0.06 -10.98
C THR A 41 -19.10 -0.16 -11.49
N VAL A 42 -18.50 -1.27 -11.08
CA VAL A 42 -17.12 -1.66 -11.45
C VAL A 42 -17.14 -3.06 -12.07
N LEU A 43 -16.53 -3.22 -13.24
CA LEU A 43 -16.22 -4.53 -13.80
C LEU A 43 -14.78 -4.91 -13.43
N ALA A 44 -14.63 -6.01 -12.70
CA ALA A 44 -13.35 -6.63 -12.40
C ALA A 44 -13.16 -7.88 -13.27
N THR A 45 -12.02 -7.97 -13.95
CA THR A 45 -11.57 -9.19 -14.65
C THR A 45 -10.27 -9.68 -14.05
N ALA A 46 -10.15 -10.98 -13.81
CA ALA A 46 -8.95 -11.63 -13.29
C ALA A 46 -8.50 -12.73 -14.26
N ASN A 47 -7.21 -12.71 -14.60
CA ASN A 47 -6.58 -13.68 -15.50
C ASN A 47 -5.15 -13.99 -15.02
N ALA A 48 -4.71 -15.22 -15.22
CA ALA A 48 -3.36 -15.69 -15.00
C ALA A 48 -2.83 -16.43 -16.24
N ALA A 49 -1.56 -16.21 -16.57
CA ALA A 49 -0.87 -16.96 -17.60
C ALA A 49 -0.74 -18.44 -17.18
N LYS A 50 -0.88 -19.38 -18.13
CA LYS A 50 -0.73 -20.81 -17.85
C LYS A 50 0.68 -21.19 -17.42
N ASP A 51 1.67 -20.58 -18.06
CA ASP A 51 3.09 -20.87 -17.85
C ASP A 51 3.79 -19.71 -17.14
N VAL A 52 4.80 -20.04 -16.34
CA VAL A 52 5.66 -19.04 -15.69
C VAL A 52 6.63 -18.48 -16.72
N ARG A 53 6.75 -17.14 -16.78
CA ARG A 53 7.73 -16.50 -17.68
C ARG A 53 9.16 -16.85 -17.24
N PRO A 54 10.06 -17.26 -18.16
CA PRO A 54 11.44 -17.57 -17.82
C PRO A 54 12.14 -16.42 -17.11
N GLY A 55 12.89 -16.72 -16.04
CA GLY A 55 13.66 -15.74 -15.27
C GLY A 55 12.85 -14.93 -14.24
N THR A 56 11.57 -15.27 -14.03
CA THR A 56 10.74 -14.64 -12.99
C THR A 56 11.17 -15.08 -11.59
N ASP A 57 11.60 -14.13 -10.77
CA ASP A 57 12.06 -14.31 -9.39
C ASP A 57 11.10 -13.74 -8.33
N PHE A 58 10.02 -13.08 -8.75
CA PHE A 58 8.96 -12.55 -7.89
C PHE A 58 7.57 -12.87 -8.45
N PHE A 59 6.53 -12.81 -7.63
CA PHE A 59 5.16 -12.98 -8.09
C PHE A 59 4.68 -11.77 -8.95
N PRO A 60 4.44 -11.93 -10.26
CA PRO A 60 4.09 -10.83 -11.15
C PRO A 60 2.58 -10.55 -11.13
N LEU A 61 2.09 -9.96 -10.05
CA LEU A 61 0.74 -9.39 -9.98
C LEU A 61 0.72 -7.97 -10.53
N THR A 62 -0.21 -7.71 -11.45
CA THR A 62 -0.53 -6.38 -11.98
C THR A 62 -1.98 -6.04 -11.71
N ILE A 63 -2.23 -4.91 -11.05
CA ILE A 63 -3.57 -4.33 -10.90
C ILE A 63 -3.65 -3.08 -11.77
N ASP A 64 -4.69 -2.97 -12.60
CA ASP A 64 -4.97 -1.78 -13.39
C ASP A 64 -6.39 -1.26 -13.10
N VAL A 65 -6.53 0.04 -12.93
CA VAL A 65 -7.81 0.72 -12.74
C VAL A 65 -8.03 1.65 -13.92
N GLU A 66 -9.08 1.36 -14.67
CA GLU A 66 -9.47 2.01 -15.90
C GLU A 66 -10.70 2.87 -15.63
N GLU A 67 -10.46 4.14 -15.30
CA GLU A 67 -11.51 5.15 -15.25
C GLU A 67 -11.99 5.46 -16.68
N ARG A 68 -13.30 5.51 -16.85
CA ARG A 68 -13.94 5.82 -18.12
C ARG A 68 -14.84 7.02 -17.94
N ALA A 69 -14.61 8.10 -18.68
CA ALA A 69 -15.38 9.34 -18.52
C ALA A 69 -16.88 9.12 -18.78
N TYR A 70 -17.22 8.15 -19.63
CA TYR A 70 -18.60 7.75 -19.86
C TYR A 70 -19.30 7.25 -18.59
N ALA A 71 -18.57 6.77 -17.58
CA ALA A 71 -19.13 6.30 -16.32
C ALA A 71 -19.89 7.41 -15.59
N ALA A 72 -19.47 8.66 -15.79
CA ALA A 72 -20.13 9.87 -15.29
C ALA A 72 -20.89 10.62 -16.41
N GLY A 73 -21.09 10.01 -17.58
CA GLY A 73 -21.75 10.65 -18.73
C GLY A 73 -20.95 11.79 -19.37
N LYS A 74 -19.63 11.79 -19.24
CA LYS A 74 -18.74 12.85 -19.74
C LYS A 74 -17.95 12.40 -20.97
N ILE A 75 -17.61 13.35 -21.85
CA ILE A 75 -16.56 13.17 -22.86
C ILE A 75 -15.25 13.68 -22.24
N PRO A 76 -14.11 12.96 -22.33
CA PRO A 76 -12.84 13.41 -21.76
C PRO A 76 -12.43 14.81 -22.27
N GLY A 77 -12.04 15.71 -21.37
CA GLY A 77 -11.59 17.06 -21.70
C GLY A 77 -10.21 17.13 -22.37
N SER A 78 -9.47 16.02 -22.40
CA SER A 78 -8.18 15.91 -23.08
C SER A 78 -8.26 16.31 -24.56
N PHE A 79 -7.14 16.77 -25.13
CA PHE A 79 -7.08 17.21 -26.54
C PHE A 79 -7.62 16.14 -27.52
N PHE A 80 -7.38 14.85 -27.23
CA PHE A 80 -7.81 13.73 -28.07
C PHE A 80 -9.23 13.23 -27.78
N ARG A 81 -9.96 13.83 -26.81
CA ARG A 81 -11.29 13.38 -26.36
C ARG A 81 -11.32 11.90 -25.98
N ARG A 82 -10.22 11.42 -25.40
CA ARG A 82 -10.01 10.04 -24.97
C ARG A 82 -9.25 10.02 -23.65
N GLU A 83 -9.54 9.03 -22.82
CA GLU A 83 -8.78 8.76 -21.60
C GLU A 83 -7.32 8.48 -21.96
N GLY A 84 -6.42 9.01 -21.13
CA GLY A 84 -4.98 8.97 -21.38
C GLY A 84 -4.26 8.19 -20.30
N ARG A 85 -3.27 8.84 -19.66
CA ARG A 85 -2.56 8.26 -18.52
C ARG A 85 -3.53 8.10 -17.34
N PRO A 86 -3.37 7.05 -16.51
CA PRO A 86 -4.16 6.88 -15.30
C PRO A 86 -4.08 8.11 -14.38
N THR A 87 -5.21 8.44 -13.76
CA THR A 87 -5.33 9.50 -12.75
C THR A 87 -4.60 9.11 -11.47
N GLU A 88 -4.41 10.08 -10.57
CA GLU A 88 -3.88 9.80 -9.23
C GLU A 88 -4.78 8.80 -8.48
N ASP A 89 -6.10 9.02 -8.50
CA ASP A 89 -7.09 8.16 -7.84
C ASP A 89 -7.09 6.73 -8.41
N ALA A 90 -6.97 6.57 -9.74
CA ALA A 90 -6.81 5.25 -10.35
C ALA A 90 -5.54 4.53 -9.87
N ILE A 91 -4.41 5.25 -9.80
CA ILE A 91 -3.14 4.68 -9.33
C ILE A 91 -3.20 4.33 -7.84
N LEU A 92 -3.80 5.18 -7.02
CA LEU A 92 -4.01 4.92 -5.59
C LEU A 92 -4.95 3.73 -5.39
N THR A 93 -6.01 3.61 -6.17
CA THR A 93 -6.92 2.46 -6.15
C THR A 93 -6.23 1.17 -6.59
N CYS A 94 -5.31 1.23 -7.58
CA CYS A 94 -4.46 0.09 -7.92
C CYS A 94 -3.65 -0.36 -6.70
N ARG A 95 -3.08 0.58 -5.93
CA ARG A 95 -2.29 0.27 -4.74
C ARG A 95 -3.13 -0.24 -3.58
N LEU A 96 -4.30 0.34 -3.35
CA LEU A 96 -5.26 -0.11 -2.33
C LEU A 96 -5.76 -1.53 -2.61
N THR A 97 -5.87 -1.89 -3.89
CA THR A 97 -6.22 -3.25 -4.32
C THR A 97 -5.01 -4.20 -4.25
N ASP A 98 -3.83 -3.80 -4.74
CA ASP A 98 -2.63 -4.66 -4.76
C ASP A 98 -2.17 -5.09 -3.37
N ARG A 99 -2.10 -4.13 -2.42
CA ARG A 99 -1.57 -4.32 -1.06
C ARG A 99 -2.21 -5.50 -0.30
N PRO A 100 -3.55 -5.62 -0.19
CA PRO A 100 -4.16 -6.76 0.47
C PRO A 100 -4.19 -8.02 -0.40
N LEU A 101 -4.27 -7.90 -1.73
CA LEU A 101 -4.39 -9.06 -2.63
C LEU A 101 -3.07 -9.82 -2.80
N ARG A 102 -1.96 -9.10 -3.00
CA ARG A 102 -0.63 -9.69 -3.25
C ARG A 102 -0.20 -10.74 -2.22
N PRO A 103 -0.30 -10.51 -0.90
CA PRO A 103 0.09 -11.51 0.10
C PRO A 103 -0.94 -12.65 0.27
N ALA A 104 -2.08 -12.60 -0.41
CA ALA A 104 -3.08 -13.68 -0.38
C ALA A 104 -2.89 -14.69 -1.53
N PHE A 105 -1.81 -14.60 -2.31
CA PHE A 105 -1.42 -15.66 -3.22
C PHE A 105 -0.42 -16.59 -2.53
N PRO A 106 -0.48 -17.91 -2.78
CA PRO A 106 0.39 -18.85 -2.11
C PRO A 106 1.86 -18.65 -2.48
N ASP A 107 2.74 -18.97 -1.53
CA ASP A 107 4.18 -18.95 -1.75
C ASP A 107 4.57 -19.85 -2.93
N GLY A 108 5.54 -19.38 -3.72
CA GLY A 108 6.00 -20.05 -4.93
C GLY A 108 5.06 -19.96 -6.14
N PHE A 109 3.90 -19.31 -6.04
CA PHE A 109 3.12 -18.94 -7.22
C PHE A 109 3.83 -17.83 -8.01
N ARG A 110 4.14 -18.08 -9.29
CA ARG A 110 4.90 -17.16 -10.17
C ARG A 110 4.25 -16.94 -11.53
N ASN A 111 3.05 -17.46 -11.75
CA ASN A 111 2.28 -17.18 -12.95
C ASN A 111 1.88 -15.70 -12.96
N GLU A 112 2.14 -15.04 -14.08
CA GLU A 112 1.74 -13.65 -14.26
C GLU A 112 0.22 -13.54 -14.11
N THR A 113 -0.20 -12.66 -13.21
CA THR A 113 -1.61 -12.47 -12.86
C THR A 113 -1.97 -11.01 -13.08
N GLN A 114 -3.05 -10.76 -13.82
CA GLN A 114 -3.57 -9.43 -14.05
C GLN A 114 -5.01 -9.32 -13.57
N VAL A 115 -5.29 -8.26 -12.82
CA VAL A 115 -6.64 -7.83 -12.47
C VAL A 115 -6.89 -6.44 -13.06
N VAL A 116 -7.91 -6.33 -13.90
CA VAL A 116 -8.31 -5.05 -14.51
C VAL A 116 -9.67 -4.63 -13.97
N LEU A 117 -9.73 -3.41 -13.43
CA LEU A 117 -10.89 -2.81 -12.80
C LEU A 117 -11.37 -1.65 -13.67
N THR A 118 -12.45 -1.87 -14.43
CA THR A 118 -13.04 -0.83 -15.27
C THR A 118 -14.22 -0.19 -14.55
N ILE A 119 -14.16 1.13 -14.32
CA ILE A 119 -15.28 1.87 -13.74
C ILE A 119 -16.32 2.09 -14.83
N LEU A 120 -17.44 1.36 -14.76
CA LEU A 120 -18.51 1.40 -15.77
C LEU A 120 -19.57 2.46 -15.48
N GLY A 121 -19.80 2.75 -14.20
CA GLY A 121 -20.74 3.76 -13.74
C GLY A 121 -20.19 4.46 -12.51
N ALA A 122 -20.31 5.78 -12.47
CA ALA A 122 -19.96 6.63 -11.33
C ALA A 122 -21.16 7.51 -11.04
N ASP A 123 -21.78 7.32 -9.87
CA ASP A 123 -23.02 8.01 -9.50
C ASP A 123 -22.81 9.39 -8.87
N MET A 124 -21.54 9.79 -8.73
CA MET A 124 -21.06 11.01 -8.08
C MET A 124 -21.44 11.11 -6.58
N GLU A 125 -21.83 9.99 -5.98
CA GLU A 125 -22.25 9.90 -4.59
C GLU A 125 -21.37 8.90 -3.83
N ASN A 126 -21.15 7.72 -4.38
CA ASN A 126 -20.40 6.64 -3.75
C ASN A 126 -18.99 6.50 -4.37
N PRO A 127 -17.91 6.60 -3.57
CA PRO A 127 -16.56 6.30 -4.01
C PRO A 127 -16.42 4.89 -4.59
N HIS A 128 -15.69 4.75 -5.70
CA HIS A 128 -15.54 3.47 -6.40
C HIS A 128 -14.36 2.61 -5.91
N ASP A 129 -13.48 3.17 -5.07
CA ASP A 129 -12.21 2.55 -4.66
C ASP A 129 -12.41 1.24 -3.88
N VAL A 130 -13.20 1.25 -2.80
CA VAL A 130 -13.47 0.05 -2.00
C VAL A 130 -14.38 -0.94 -2.71
N LEU A 131 -15.27 -0.46 -3.58
CA LEU A 131 -16.06 -1.32 -4.46
C LEU A 131 -15.15 -2.10 -5.43
N ALA A 132 -14.13 -1.43 -5.97
CA ALA A 132 -13.14 -2.04 -6.84
C ALA A 132 -12.31 -3.13 -6.13
N ILE A 133 -11.88 -2.92 -4.88
CA ILE A 133 -11.15 -3.94 -4.11
C ILE A 133 -12.02 -5.20 -3.92
N ASN A 134 -13.28 -5.01 -3.51
CA ASN A 134 -14.22 -6.11 -3.33
C ASN A 134 -14.52 -6.84 -4.66
N ALA A 135 -14.64 -6.11 -5.77
CA ALA A 135 -14.84 -6.68 -7.10
C ALA A 135 -13.62 -7.50 -7.57
N ALA A 136 -12.40 -7.01 -7.33
CA ALA A 136 -11.15 -7.70 -7.62
C ALA A 136 -11.04 -9.04 -6.86
N SER A 137 -11.35 -9.01 -5.56
CA SER A 137 -11.39 -10.24 -4.77
C SER A 137 -12.45 -11.21 -5.30
N ALA A 138 -13.67 -10.73 -5.57
CA ALA A 138 -14.76 -11.57 -6.07
C ALA A 138 -14.44 -12.22 -7.42
N SER A 139 -13.76 -11.50 -8.33
CA SER A 139 -13.36 -12.05 -9.62
C SER A 139 -12.29 -13.12 -9.48
N LEU A 140 -11.30 -12.94 -8.59
CA LEU A 140 -10.32 -13.97 -8.26
C LEU A 140 -10.99 -15.22 -7.66
N MET A 141 -11.95 -15.05 -6.74
CA MET A 141 -12.65 -16.17 -6.09
C MET A 141 -13.39 -17.09 -7.06
N ILE A 142 -13.83 -16.59 -8.23
CA ILE A 142 -14.53 -17.39 -9.25
C ILE A 142 -13.64 -17.81 -10.42
N SER A 143 -12.34 -17.47 -10.39
CA SER A 143 -11.42 -17.63 -11.52
C SER A 143 -10.71 -18.99 -11.60
N GLY A 144 -10.64 -19.72 -10.49
CA GLY A 144 -9.78 -20.88 -10.32
C GLY A 144 -8.30 -20.55 -10.08
N ILE A 145 -7.88 -19.28 -10.19
CA ILE A 145 -6.52 -18.85 -9.85
C ILE A 145 -6.28 -19.09 -8.34
N PRO A 146 -5.13 -19.66 -7.93
CA PRO A 146 -4.85 -19.92 -6.53
C PRO A 146 -4.80 -18.61 -5.73
N PHE A 147 -5.78 -18.42 -4.83
CA PHE A 147 -5.97 -17.20 -4.06
C PHE A 147 -6.63 -17.52 -2.71
N GLU A 148 -6.00 -17.11 -1.62
CA GLU A 148 -6.44 -17.31 -0.22
C GLU A 148 -7.42 -16.22 0.25
N GLY A 149 -8.44 -15.95 -0.56
CA GLY A 149 -9.53 -15.04 -0.25
C GLY A 149 -10.74 -15.73 0.38
N PRO A 150 -11.91 -15.05 0.44
CA PRO A 150 -12.12 -13.70 -0.07
C PRO A 150 -11.49 -12.62 0.82
N ILE A 151 -11.12 -11.51 0.19
CA ILE A 151 -10.76 -10.26 0.86
C ILE A 151 -11.97 -9.33 0.83
N GLY A 152 -12.37 -8.82 2.00
CA GLY A 152 -13.35 -7.76 2.12
C GLY A 152 -12.68 -6.42 2.38
N ALA A 153 -13.27 -5.34 1.86
CA ALA A 153 -12.78 -3.98 2.08
C ALA A 153 -13.92 -3.00 2.37
N VAL A 154 -13.65 -2.03 3.24
CA VAL A 154 -14.59 -0.98 3.62
C VAL A 154 -13.88 0.37 3.76
N ARG A 155 -14.58 1.44 3.42
CA ARG A 155 -14.21 2.81 3.81
C ARG A 155 -15.11 3.21 4.98
N VAL A 156 -14.54 3.79 6.02
CA VAL A 156 -15.30 4.35 7.15
C VAL A 156 -14.86 5.79 7.40
N ALA A 157 -15.82 6.66 7.72
CA ALA A 157 -15.59 8.07 8.05
C ALA A 157 -15.96 8.36 9.49
N TYR A 158 -15.16 9.16 10.20
CA TYR A 158 -15.42 9.57 11.58
C TYR A 158 -16.22 10.87 11.61
N SER A 159 -17.50 10.76 11.94
CA SER A 159 -18.45 11.87 11.93
C SER A 159 -18.09 12.92 12.98
N GLN A 160 -18.65 14.13 12.81
CA GLN A 160 -18.53 15.20 13.80
C GLN A 160 -19.14 14.82 15.17
N GLY A 161 -20.07 13.86 15.19
CA GLY A 161 -20.67 13.31 16.42
C GLY A 161 -19.83 12.23 17.10
N GLY A 162 -18.74 11.78 16.48
CA GLY A 162 -17.85 10.77 17.04
C GLY A 162 -18.21 9.32 16.71
N GLU A 163 -18.91 9.11 15.59
CA GLU A 163 -19.34 7.79 15.12
C GLU A 163 -18.64 7.38 13.82
N TRP A 164 -18.39 6.09 13.63
CA TRP A 164 -17.82 5.55 12.40
C TRP A 164 -18.92 5.20 11.40
N ILE A 165 -19.03 5.99 10.33
CA ILE A 165 -19.99 5.82 9.24
C ILE A 165 -19.38 4.89 8.18
N PRO A 166 -19.98 3.72 7.90
CA PRO A 166 -19.48 2.81 6.88
C PRO A 166 -19.92 3.17 5.47
N HIS A 167 -19.04 2.89 4.50
CA HIS A 167 -19.23 3.21 3.08
C HIS A 167 -19.75 4.64 2.88
N PRO A 168 -19.09 5.68 3.45
CA PRO A 168 -19.57 7.05 3.36
C PRO A 168 -19.67 7.48 1.88
N THR A 169 -20.68 8.30 1.59
CA THR A 169 -20.73 9.09 0.36
C THR A 169 -19.60 10.12 0.32
N TYR A 170 -19.34 10.72 -0.84
CA TYR A 170 -18.39 11.82 -0.94
C TYR A 170 -18.73 12.98 0.03
N THR A 171 -20.02 13.29 0.19
CA THR A 171 -20.49 14.33 1.12
C THR A 171 -20.22 13.95 2.57
N GLU A 172 -20.59 12.73 2.98
CA GLU A 172 -20.33 12.26 4.35
C GLU A 172 -18.83 12.20 4.67
N GLY A 173 -18.00 11.83 3.69
CA GLY A 173 -16.54 11.85 3.81
C GLY A 173 -15.98 13.27 3.98
N ASP A 174 -16.43 14.22 3.17
CA ASP A 174 -16.01 15.63 3.24
C ASP A 174 -16.46 16.32 4.53
N GLU A 175 -17.62 15.93 5.07
CA GLU A 175 -18.15 16.43 6.35
C GLU A 175 -17.60 15.69 7.58
N SER A 176 -16.71 14.71 7.37
CA SER A 176 -16.07 13.95 8.45
C SER A 176 -14.77 14.61 8.92
N THR A 177 -14.26 14.13 10.05
CA THR A 177 -12.96 14.54 10.59
C THR A 177 -11.84 13.57 10.25
N PHE A 178 -12.14 12.38 9.74
CA PHE A 178 -11.15 11.35 9.47
C PHE A 178 -11.73 10.23 8.62
N GLU A 179 -10.92 9.66 7.73
CA GLU A 179 -11.32 8.50 6.93
C GLU A 179 -10.32 7.35 7.04
N LEU A 180 -10.85 6.13 7.05
CA LEU A 180 -10.10 4.88 7.01
C LEU A 180 -10.59 4.02 5.86
N VAL A 181 -9.68 3.51 5.04
CA VAL A 181 -9.93 2.37 4.16
C VAL A 181 -9.25 1.16 4.78
N VAL A 182 -10.01 0.10 5.03
CA VAL A 182 -9.54 -1.11 5.69
C VAL A 182 -9.89 -2.32 4.83
N ALA A 183 -8.93 -3.22 4.64
CA ALA A 183 -9.16 -4.50 3.98
C ALA A 183 -8.59 -5.66 4.82
N GLY A 184 -9.25 -6.81 4.76
CA GLY A 184 -8.86 -7.98 5.51
C GLY A 184 -9.55 -9.25 5.04
N ARG A 185 -9.16 -10.38 5.63
CA ARG A 185 -9.74 -11.70 5.39
C ARG A 185 -10.32 -12.28 6.68
N GLN A 186 -11.32 -13.14 6.55
CA GLN A 186 -11.88 -13.86 7.69
C GLN A 186 -11.07 -15.14 7.94
N LEU A 187 -10.68 -15.34 9.20
CA LEU A 187 -10.01 -16.55 9.68
C LEU A 187 -11.03 -17.66 9.98
N ASP A 188 -10.55 -18.89 10.15
CA ASP A 188 -11.39 -20.06 10.45
C ASP A 188 -12.15 -19.95 11.77
N ASN A 189 -11.60 -19.20 12.74
CA ASN A 189 -12.26 -18.92 14.02
C ASN A 189 -13.37 -17.84 13.92
N GLY A 190 -13.62 -17.31 12.72
CA GLY A 190 -14.65 -16.32 12.44
C GLY A 190 -14.23 -14.86 12.65
N ASP A 191 -13.03 -14.57 13.17
CA ASP A 191 -12.49 -13.22 13.30
C ASP A 191 -11.94 -12.70 11.96
N VAL A 192 -11.73 -11.38 11.85
CA VAL A 192 -11.14 -10.74 10.68
C VAL A 192 -9.69 -10.36 10.98
N ALA A 193 -8.77 -10.91 10.19
CA ALA A 193 -7.40 -10.44 10.11
C ALA A 193 -7.33 -9.24 9.17
N ILE A 194 -7.08 -8.05 9.73
CA ILE A 194 -6.83 -6.83 8.95
C ILE A 194 -5.46 -6.97 8.27
N MET A 195 -5.42 -6.68 6.97
CA MET A 195 -4.24 -6.84 6.12
C MET A 195 -3.75 -5.51 5.55
N MET A 196 -4.64 -4.53 5.42
CA MET A 196 -4.30 -3.22 4.85
C MET A 196 -5.13 -2.13 5.49
N VAL A 197 -4.48 -1.02 5.82
CA VAL A 197 -5.10 0.22 6.30
C VAL A 197 -4.52 1.39 5.51
N GLU A 198 -5.39 2.31 5.10
CA GLU A 198 -5.04 3.61 4.54
C GLU A 198 -5.91 4.67 5.20
N ALA A 199 -5.30 5.69 5.79
CA ALA A 199 -5.95 6.55 6.78
C ALA A 199 -5.58 8.02 6.60
N GLY A 200 -6.44 8.94 7.02
CA GLY A 200 -6.08 10.36 7.06
C GLY A 200 -7.22 11.28 7.48
N GLY A 201 -6.83 12.42 8.06
CA GLY A 201 -7.75 13.51 8.32
C GLY A 201 -8.22 14.20 7.05
N THR A 202 -9.27 15.01 7.19
CA THR A 202 -9.87 15.83 6.13
C THR A 202 -9.37 17.28 6.22
N THR A 203 -9.59 18.08 5.17
CA THR A 203 -9.31 19.53 5.17
C THR A 203 -10.08 20.29 6.26
N LYS A 204 -11.27 19.82 6.63
CA LYS A 204 -12.15 20.45 7.61
C LYS A 204 -11.94 19.95 9.04
N SER A 205 -11.05 18.98 9.25
CA SER A 205 -10.87 18.30 10.54
C SER A 205 -10.64 19.28 11.68
N PHE A 206 -9.72 20.23 11.52
CA PHE A 206 -9.41 21.20 12.56
C PHE A 206 -10.51 22.24 12.78
N ASP A 207 -11.32 22.56 11.77
CA ASP A 207 -12.50 23.42 11.93
C ASP A 207 -13.55 22.72 12.77
N TYR A 208 -13.82 21.45 12.46
CA TYR A 208 -14.73 20.64 13.26
C TYR A 208 -14.22 20.42 14.69
N TYR A 209 -12.91 20.18 14.89
CA TYR A 209 -12.34 20.10 16.24
C TYR A 209 -12.48 21.41 17.01
N ALA A 210 -12.30 22.56 16.36
CA ALA A 210 -12.53 23.86 16.98
C ALA A 210 -14.01 24.07 17.36
N ASN A 211 -14.93 23.44 16.63
CA ASN A 211 -16.37 23.47 16.88
C ASN A 211 -16.87 22.33 17.79
N GLY A 212 -15.96 21.61 18.47
CA GLY A 212 -16.31 20.62 19.49
C GLY A 212 -16.43 19.17 18.99
N ALA A 213 -16.12 18.88 17.72
CA ALA A 213 -16.02 17.50 17.27
C ALA A 213 -14.88 16.77 17.99
N PRO A 214 -15.05 15.47 18.32
CA PRO A 214 -14.02 14.70 18.99
C PRO A 214 -12.80 14.51 18.09
N LYS A 215 -11.61 14.68 18.66
CA LYS A 215 -10.34 14.42 17.97
C LYS A 215 -10.15 12.93 17.76
N VAL A 216 -9.48 12.58 16.67
CA VAL A 216 -9.08 11.19 16.41
C VAL A 216 -7.72 10.94 17.05
N ASP A 217 -7.73 10.20 18.16
CA ASP A 217 -6.55 9.63 18.80
C ASP A 217 -6.37 8.15 18.43
N GLU A 218 -5.30 7.52 18.92
CA GLU A 218 -5.02 6.09 18.66
C GLU A 218 -6.15 5.19 19.18
N GLY A 219 -6.85 5.59 20.24
CA GLY A 219 -8.00 4.87 20.77
C GLY A 219 -9.20 4.90 19.82
N ALA A 220 -9.49 6.05 19.22
CA ALA A 220 -10.52 6.20 18.20
C ALA A 220 -10.19 5.38 16.95
N LEU A 221 -8.93 5.40 16.50
CA LEU A 221 -8.45 4.58 15.39
C LEU A 221 -8.61 3.09 15.67
N ALA A 222 -8.20 2.61 16.84
CA ALA A 222 -8.36 1.20 17.23
C ALA A 222 -9.84 0.77 17.23
N ARG A 223 -10.74 1.62 17.74
CA ARG A 223 -12.19 1.37 17.67
C ARG A 223 -12.71 1.36 16.23
N GLY A 224 -12.21 2.23 15.36
CA GLY A 224 -12.55 2.25 13.94
C GLY A 224 -12.11 0.98 13.21
N LEU A 225 -10.89 0.51 13.49
CA LEU A 225 -10.39 -0.76 12.96
C LEU A 225 -11.23 -1.94 13.42
N GLU A 226 -11.61 -2.00 14.70
CA GLU A 226 -12.48 -3.08 15.20
C GLU A 226 -13.88 -3.01 14.57
N ALA A 227 -14.48 -1.82 14.49
CA ALA A 227 -15.78 -1.62 13.83
C ALA A 227 -15.75 -2.07 12.35
N SER A 228 -14.64 -1.79 11.66
CA SER A 228 -14.46 -2.13 10.24
C SER A 228 -14.64 -3.61 9.92
N LYS A 229 -14.33 -4.49 10.88
CA LYS A 229 -14.43 -5.94 10.73
C LYS A 229 -15.84 -6.40 10.39
N THR A 230 -16.87 -5.71 10.88
CA THR A 230 -18.28 -6.02 10.59
C THR A 230 -18.57 -5.92 9.08
N TRP A 231 -18.21 -4.80 8.45
CA TRP A 231 -18.51 -4.56 7.03
C TRP A 231 -17.56 -5.33 6.10
N ILE A 232 -16.35 -5.66 6.57
CA ILE A 232 -15.48 -6.62 5.90
C ILE A 232 -16.16 -8.01 5.86
N LYS A 233 -16.76 -8.45 6.98
CA LYS A 233 -17.52 -9.72 7.00
C LYS A 233 -18.73 -9.70 6.06
N ASP A 234 -19.48 -8.59 6.00
CA ASP A 234 -20.60 -8.45 5.06
C ASP A 234 -20.15 -8.66 3.61
N SER A 235 -19.05 -8.00 3.22
CA SER A 235 -18.48 -8.13 1.87
C SER A 235 -17.97 -9.54 1.60
N ILE A 236 -17.30 -10.19 2.55
CA ILE A 236 -16.81 -11.58 2.42
C ILE A 236 -17.98 -12.56 2.30
N ALA A 237 -19.01 -12.40 3.13
CA ALA A 237 -20.20 -13.25 3.11
C ALA A 237 -20.87 -13.19 1.74
N LEU A 238 -21.02 -12.01 1.16
CA LEU A 238 -21.61 -11.83 -0.16
C LEU A 238 -20.74 -12.44 -1.27
N GLN A 239 -19.42 -12.33 -1.18
CA GLN A 239 -18.50 -13.01 -2.12
C GLN A 239 -18.61 -14.53 -2.04
N ARG A 240 -18.72 -15.10 -0.83
CA ARG A 240 -18.94 -16.55 -0.64
C ARG A 240 -20.29 -17.00 -1.21
N GLN A 241 -21.34 -16.18 -1.07
CA GLN A 241 -22.62 -16.44 -1.70
C GLN A 241 -22.50 -16.47 -3.23
N LEU A 242 -21.77 -15.51 -3.83
CA LEU A 242 -21.51 -15.50 -5.27
C LEU A 242 -20.82 -16.81 -5.72
N VAL A 243 -19.76 -17.22 -5.02
CA VAL A 243 -19.04 -18.47 -5.30
C VAL A 243 -19.98 -19.67 -5.22
N ALA A 244 -20.80 -19.77 -4.17
CA ALA A 244 -21.77 -20.85 -4.01
C ALA A 244 -22.80 -20.87 -5.16
N SER A 245 -23.31 -19.71 -5.58
CA SER A 245 -24.24 -19.60 -6.71
C SER A 245 -23.58 -19.97 -8.05
N VAL A 246 -22.31 -19.60 -8.26
CA VAL A 246 -21.53 -20.03 -9.43
C VAL A 246 -21.39 -21.54 -9.44
N ILE A 247 -21.02 -22.16 -8.32
CA ILE A 247 -20.86 -23.62 -8.23
C ILE A 247 -22.19 -24.33 -8.48
N ALA A 248 -23.28 -23.83 -7.89
CA ALA A 248 -24.61 -24.40 -8.08
C ALA A 248 -25.10 -24.32 -9.53
N THR A 249 -24.70 -23.28 -10.27
CA THR A 249 -25.18 -23.03 -11.64
C THR A 249 -24.27 -23.62 -12.72
N ARG A 250 -22.95 -23.62 -12.49
CA ARG A 250 -21.92 -23.96 -13.51
C ARG A 250 -21.08 -25.17 -13.15
N GLY A 251 -21.29 -25.77 -11.98
CA GLY A 251 -20.45 -26.83 -11.44
C GLY A 251 -19.22 -26.29 -10.71
N PRO A 252 -18.38 -27.20 -10.16
CA PRO A 252 -17.21 -26.82 -9.37
C PRO A 252 -16.25 -25.89 -10.12
N ILE A 253 -15.74 -24.87 -9.43
CA ILE A 253 -14.64 -24.05 -9.93
C ILE A 253 -13.38 -24.91 -9.87
N VAL A 254 -12.82 -25.25 -11.03
CA VAL A 254 -11.62 -26.07 -11.13
C VAL A 254 -10.41 -25.18 -10.81
N PRO A 255 -9.60 -25.51 -9.78
CA PRO A 255 -8.38 -24.78 -9.51
C PRO A 255 -7.41 -24.88 -10.69
N MET A 256 -6.76 -23.78 -11.00
CA MET A 256 -5.70 -23.71 -11.98
C MET A 256 -4.50 -24.52 -11.47
N GLU A 257 -4.03 -25.47 -12.26
CA GLU A 257 -2.77 -26.14 -12.02
C GLU A 257 -1.60 -25.16 -12.25
N TYR A 258 -0.62 -25.20 -11.36
CA TYR A 258 0.58 -24.38 -11.46
C TYR A 258 1.79 -25.12 -10.90
N THR A 259 2.98 -24.71 -11.34
CA THR A 259 4.23 -25.23 -10.77
C THR A 259 4.63 -24.34 -9.61
N VAL A 260 4.84 -24.96 -8.44
CA VAL A 260 5.39 -24.26 -7.28
C VAL A 260 6.87 -23.95 -7.55
N ALA A 261 7.20 -22.68 -7.65
CA ALA A 261 8.57 -22.22 -7.76
C ALA A 261 9.14 -21.96 -6.37
N LEU A 262 10.01 -22.86 -5.90
CA LEU A 262 10.74 -22.65 -4.66
C LEU A 262 11.95 -21.75 -4.92
N ASP A 263 12.21 -20.81 -4.01
CA ASP A 263 13.40 -19.96 -4.09
C ASP A 263 14.69 -20.78 -3.81
N TYR A 264 14.56 -21.87 -3.06
CA TYR A 264 15.59 -22.90 -2.84
C TYR A 264 14.95 -24.21 -2.35
N ALA A 265 15.59 -25.34 -2.65
CA ALA A 265 15.15 -26.63 -2.12
C ALA A 265 15.53 -26.82 -0.63
N PRO A 266 14.77 -27.60 0.16
CA PRO A 266 15.03 -27.81 1.59
C PRO A 266 16.47 -28.27 1.90
N GLU A 267 17.01 -29.18 1.08
CA GLU A 267 18.36 -29.71 1.24
C GLU A 267 19.46 -28.64 1.07
N VAL A 268 19.18 -27.58 0.30
CA VAL A 268 20.10 -26.44 0.14
C VAL A 268 20.17 -25.67 1.46
N MET A 269 19.03 -25.41 2.11
CA MET A 269 19.01 -24.73 3.41
C MET A 269 19.71 -25.56 4.49
N GLU A 270 19.51 -26.88 4.50
CA GLU A 270 20.20 -27.79 5.44
C GLU A 270 21.72 -27.75 5.29
N ALA A 271 22.23 -27.63 4.06
CA ALA A 271 23.66 -27.52 3.79
C ALA A 271 24.21 -26.10 4.06
N VAL A 272 23.45 -25.05 3.75
CA VAL A 272 23.84 -23.65 3.96
C VAL A 272 23.92 -23.30 5.44
N ALA A 273 22.97 -23.79 6.25
CA ALA A 273 22.85 -23.43 7.65
C ALA A 273 24.16 -23.60 8.47
N PRO A 274 24.83 -24.76 8.50
CA PRO A 274 26.05 -24.94 9.28
C PRO A 274 27.24 -24.09 8.79
N ILE A 275 27.32 -23.79 7.48
CA ILE A 275 28.41 -23.02 6.89
C ILE A 275 28.22 -21.52 7.13
N ALA A 276 27.03 -20.99 6.83
CA ALA A 276 26.79 -19.56 6.85
C ALA A 276 26.47 -19.00 8.25
N THR A 277 25.93 -19.81 9.18
CA THR A 277 25.49 -19.32 10.50
C THR A 277 26.59 -18.62 11.29
N PRO A 278 27.84 -19.12 11.41
CA PRO A 278 28.90 -18.44 12.16
C PRO A 278 29.24 -17.05 11.60
N GLY A 279 29.39 -16.96 10.28
CA GLY A 279 29.65 -15.69 9.58
C GLY A 279 28.48 -14.72 9.70
N LEU A 280 27.27 -15.19 9.44
CA LEU A 280 26.06 -14.37 9.52
C LEU A 280 25.75 -13.89 10.94
N SER A 281 25.97 -14.72 11.97
CA SER A 281 25.73 -14.30 13.38
C SER A 281 26.63 -13.14 13.79
N THR A 282 27.86 -13.11 13.27
CA THR A 282 28.76 -11.96 13.44
C THR A 282 28.32 -10.78 12.58
N ALA A 283 27.96 -11.03 11.31
CA ALA A 283 27.57 -9.98 10.38
C ALA A 283 26.31 -9.22 10.82
N VAL A 284 25.27 -9.93 11.30
CA VAL A 284 24.01 -9.30 11.76
C VAL A 284 24.19 -8.44 13.02
N ALA A 285 25.33 -8.56 13.70
CA ALA A 285 25.71 -7.74 14.84
C ALA A 285 26.41 -6.42 14.45
N ILE A 286 26.81 -6.26 13.19
CA ILE A 286 27.48 -5.06 12.68
C ILE A 286 26.47 -3.93 12.46
N ALA A 287 26.72 -2.78 13.12
CA ALA A 287 25.82 -1.65 13.08
C ALA A 287 25.78 -0.94 11.71
N GLY A 288 26.97 -0.67 11.14
CA GLY A 288 27.12 0.05 9.88
C GLY A 288 26.54 -0.71 8.69
N LYS A 289 25.69 -0.05 7.87
CA LYS A 289 25.01 -0.69 6.72
C LYS A 289 26.00 -1.26 5.71
N ALA A 290 26.99 -0.48 5.27
CA ALA A 290 27.96 -0.90 4.27
C ALA A 290 28.83 -2.07 4.77
N GLU A 291 29.32 -1.97 6.00
CA GLU A 291 30.15 -3.00 6.65
C GLU A 291 29.37 -4.30 6.86
N ARG A 292 28.11 -4.19 7.33
CA ARG A 292 27.22 -5.33 7.49
C ARG A 292 26.95 -6.01 6.15
N ASN A 293 26.60 -5.24 5.12
CA ASN A 293 26.35 -5.79 3.79
C ASN A 293 27.58 -6.52 3.26
N ALA A 294 28.78 -5.94 3.39
CA ALA A 294 30.02 -6.59 3.00
C ALA A 294 30.26 -7.91 3.76
N ALA A 295 29.96 -7.95 5.06
CA ALA A 295 30.10 -9.17 5.86
C ALA A 295 29.06 -10.24 5.49
N THR A 296 27.80 -9.85 5.22
CA THR A 296 26.78 -10.79 4.74
C THR A 296 27.10 -11.32 3.34
N ASP A 297 27.63 -10.46 2.46
CA ASP A 297 28.06 -10.84 1.11
C ASP A 297 29.26 -11.80 1.15
N ALA A 298 30.20 -11.58 2.08
CA ALA A 298 31.33 -12.47 2.30
C ALA A 298 30.86 -13.85 2.79
N ALA A 299 29.92 -13.90 3.75
CA ALA A 299 29.34 -15.17 4.23
C ALA A 299 28.56 -15.90 3.11
N ALA A 300 27.85 -15.16 2.25
CA ALA A 300 27.19 -15.74 1.08
C ALA A 300 28.19 -16.29 0.06
N ALA A 301 29.27 -15.55 -0.23
CA ALA A 301 30.32 -15.97 -1.14
C ALA A 301 31.05 -17.23 -0.64
N GLU A 302 31.31 -17.33 0.66
CA GLU A 302 31.89 -18.53 1.28
C GLU A 302 30.96 -19.75 1.13
N ALA A 303 29.67 -19.59 1.43
CA ALA A 303 28.69 -20.66 1.26
C ALA A 303 28.61 -21.13 -0.21
N ILE A 304 28.61 -20.20 -1.16
CA ILE A 304 28.63 -20.52 -2.61
C ILE A 304 29.91 -21.27 -2.98
N ALA A 305 31.08 -20.79 -2.54
CA ALA A 305 32.36 -21.41 -2.88
C ALA A 305 32.46 -22.86 -2.39
N GLN A 306 31.88 -23.17 -1.22
CA GLN A 306 31.90 -24.51 -0.64
C GLN A 306 30.82 -25.45 -1.23
N LEU A 307 29.66 -24.92 -1.63
CA LEU A 307 28.50 -25.73 -2.01
C LEU A 307 28.29 -25.85 -3.53
N CYS A 308 28.74 -24.85 -4.30
CA CYS A 308 28.47 -24.74 -5.73
C CYS A 308 29.71 -24.90 -6.62
N GLY A 309 30.87 -25.26 -6.06
CA GLY A 309 32.07 -25.54 -6.85
C GLY A 309 31.92 -26.77 -7.76
N GLU A 310 32.79 -26.91 -8.75
CA GLU A 310 32.81 -28.05 -9.68
C GLU A 310 32.85 -29.38 -8.91
N GLY A 311 31.90 -30.28 -9.17
CA GLY A 311 31.76 -31.57 -8.46
C GLY A 311 31.15 -31.50 -7.06
N SER A 312 30.68 -30.32 -6.62
CA SER A 312 29.99 -30.16 -5.33
C SER A 312 28.51 -30.55 -5.43
N ALA A 313 27.87 -30.75 -4.27
CA ALA A 313 26.48 -31.21 -4.18
C ALA A 313 25.45 -30.26 -4.84
N PHE A 314 25.79 -28.98 -5.00
CA PHE A 314 24.89 -27.94 -5.50
C PHE A 314 25.51 -27.11 -6.63
N GLU A 315 26.34 -27.73 -7.47
CA GLU A 315 26.92 -27.10 -8.67
C GLU A 315 25.84 -26.42 -9.54
N GLY A 316 26.04 -25.14 -9.90
CA GLY A 316 25.11 -24.35 -10.71
C GLY A 316 23.83 -23.88 -10.00
N ARG A 317 23.72 -24.07 -8.67
CA ARG A 317 22.58 -23.65 -7.83
C ARG A 317 22.89 -22.43 -6.97
N GLU A 318 23.74 -21.52 -7.43
CA GLU A 318 24.22 -20.36 -6.65
C GLU A 318 23.08 -19.44 -6.23
N LYS A 319 22.04 -19.31 -7.06
CA LYS A 319 20.85 -18.51 -6.74
C LYS A 319 20.10 -19.07 -5.52
N GLU A 320 19.92 -20.39 -5.47
CA GLU A 320 19.25 -21.05 -4.35
C GLU A 320 20.05 -20.88 -3.06
N VAL A 321 21.38 -21.02 -3.13
CA VAL A 321 22.26 -20.78 -1.97
C VAL A 321 22.14 -19.34 -1.48
N LYS A 322 22.11 -18.34 -2.37
CA LYS A 322 21.93 -16.92 -1.99
C LYS A 322 20.59 -16.67 -1.30
N GLU A 323 19.49 -17.19 -1.82
CA GLU A 323 18.18 -17.03 -1.18
C GLU A 323 18.09 -17.78 0.15
N ALA A 324 18.72 -18.96 0.27
CA ALA A 324 18.82 -19.68 1.54
C ALA A 324 19.60 -18.87 2.60
N VAL A 325 20.74 -18.26 2.22
CA VAL A 325 21.52 -17.35 3.07
C VAL A 325 20.68 -16.14 3.51
N ARG A 326 19.89 -15.56 2.60
CA ARG A 326 18.98 -14.44 2.92
C ARG A 326 17.89 -14.84 3.91
N SER A 327 17.25 -15.99 3.71
CA SER A 327 16.24 -16.53 4.63
C SER A 327 16.83 -16.84 6.01
N LEU A 328 18.04 -17.39 6.06
CA LEU A 328 18.77 -17.61 7.31
C LEU A 328 19.09 -16.29 8.02
N THR A 329 19.53 -15.27 7.27
CA THR A 329 19.77 -13.92 7.78
C THR A 329 18.50 -13.33 8.41
N LYS A 330 17.35 -13.42 7.72
CA LYS A 330 16.04 -13.00 8.26
C LYS A 330 15.74 -13.70 9.59
N LYS A 331 15.95 -15.01 9.67
CA LYS A 331 15.72 -15.81 10.89
C LYS A 331 16.61 -15.34 12.05
N LEU A 332 17.89 -15.14 11.81
CA LEU A 332 18.86 -14.70 12.83
C LEU A 332 18.54 -13.29 13.34
N VAL A 333 18.21 -12.35 12.45
CA VAL A 333 17.83 -10.98 12.84
C VAL A 333 16.56 -10.99 13.71
N ARG A 334 15.52 -11.72 13.30
CA ARG A 334 14.26 -11.82 14.06
C ARG A 334 14.47 -12.42 15.44
N LYS A 335 15.25 -13.51 15.52
CA LYS A 335 15.61 -14.15 16.80
C LYS A 335 16.33 -13.17 17.73
N ARG A 336 17.34 -12.46 17.21
CA ARG A 336 18.11 -11.49 17.96
C ARG A 336 17.27 -10.33 18.51
N ILE A 337 16.32 -9.82 17.72
CA ILE A 337 15.39 -8.77 18.15
C ILE A 337 14.59 -9.21 19.38
N VAL A 338 14.12 -10.45 19.41
CA VAL A 338 13.26 -10.97 20.48
C VAL A 338 14.04 -11.45 21.71
N GLU A 339 15.20 -12.07 21.51
CA GLU A 339 16.00 -12.63 22.61
C GLU A 339 16.95 -11.62 23.25
N GLU A 340 17.65 -10.83 22.45
CA GLU A 340 18.64 -9.85 22.94
C GLU A 340 18.06 -8.45 23.09
N GLY A 341 16.89 -8.18 22.51
CA GLY A 341 16.34 -6.82 22.44
C GLY A 341 17.19 -5.87 21.59
N LYS A 342 17.97 -6.42 20.65
CA LYS A 342 18.88 -5.65 19.79
C LYS A 342 18.51 -5.78 18.32
N ARG A 343 18.52 -4.64 17.64
CA ARG A 343 18.26 -4.53 16.21
C ARG A 343 19.53 -4.69 15.40
N ILE A 344 19.36 -4.79 14.08
CA ILE A 344 20.45 -5.05 13.13
C ILE A 344 21.50 -3.92 13.09
N ASP A 345 21.12 -2.70 13.46
CA ASP A 345 22.04 -1.55 13.58
C ASP A 345 22.48 -1.28 15.03
N GLY A 346 22.20 -2.18 15.96
CA GLY A 346 22.59 -2.08 17.37
C GLY A 346 21.63 -1.28 18.25
N ARG A 347 20.59 -0.65 17.69
CA ARG A 347 19.54 0.05 18.45
C ARG A 347 18.68 -0.91 19.27
N GLY A 348 18.07 -0.39 20.33
CA GLY A 348 16.94 -1.02 21.00
C GLY A 348 15.63 -0.86 20.22
N PRO A 349 14.55 -1.57 20.60
CA PRO A 349 13.28 -1.55 19.88
C PRO A 349 12.61 -0.17 19.82
N ARG A 350 12.89 0.74 20.76
CA ARG A 350 12.25 2.06 20.85
C ARG A 350 13.14 3.21 20.39
N ASP A 351 14.38 2.93 19.99
CA ASP A 351 15.36 3.97 19.70
C ASP A 351 15.16 4.54 18.28
N LEU A 352 15.22 5.86 18.19
CA LEU A 352 15.27 6.59 16.92
C LEU A 352 16.69 6.61 16.37
N ARG A 353 16.82 6.69 15.04
CA ARG A 353 18.10 7.10 14.42
C ARG A 353 18.40 8.56 14.74
N PRO A 354 19.67 9.00 14.61
CA PRO A 354 20.03 10.41 14.73
C PRO A 354 19.19 11.31 13.83
N LEU A 355 18.71 12.43 14.39
CA LEU A 355 17.86 13.40 13.72
C LEU A 355 18.62 14.69 13.44
N SER A 356 18.39 15.28 12.28
CA SER A 356 18.74 16.68 12.01
C SER A 356 17.69 17.34 11.11
N SER A 357 17.58 18.66 11.23
CA SER A 357 16.65 19.47 10.44
C SER A 357 17.24 20.85 10.17
N GLU A 358 17.02 21.36 8.97
CA GLU A 358 17.44 22.68 8.51
C GLU A 358 16.33 23.31 7.66
N VAL A 359 16.24 24.64 7.66
CA VAL A 359 15.32 25.44 6.84
C VAL A 359 16.11 26.52 6.09
N GLY A 360 15.52 27.14 5.07
CA GLY A 360 16.23 28.17 4.29
C GLY A 360 17.44 27.66 3.49
N VAL A 361 17.49 26.36 3.17
CA VAL A 361 18.61 25.70 2.46
C VAL A 361 18.78 26.25 1.03
N LEU A 362 17.68 26.54 0.34
CA LEU A 362 17.71 27.13 -1.00
C LEU A 362 17.26 28.59 -0.95
N PRO A 363 18.17 29.57 -1.17
CA PRO A 363 17.85 30.99 -1.02
C PRO A 363 16.89 31.52 -2.11
N THR A 364 16.63 30.74 -3.16
CA THR A 364 15.74 31.11 -4.28
C THR A 364 14.33 30.53 -4.17
N ALA A 365 14.09 29.61 -3.24
CA ALA A 365 12.77 29.03 -3.01
C ALA A 365 11.97 29.90 -2.03
N HIS A 366 10.63 29.75 -2.03
CA HIS A 366 9.81 30.46 -1.04
C HIS A 366 10.02 29.90 0.37
N GLY A 367 10.17 28.59 0.49
CA GLY A 367 10.61 27.94 1.73
C GLY A 367 11.13 26.53 1.48
N THR A 368 12.01 26.08 2.35
CA THR A 368 12.64 24.76 2.28
C THR A 368 12.76 24.11 3.64
N GLY A 369 12.71 22.79 3.66
CA GLY A 369 12.95 21.98 4.84
C GLY A 369 13.80 20.78 4.48
N LEU A 370 15.03 20.71 4.98
CA LEU A 370 15.87 19.52 4.91
C LEU A 370 15.70 18.74 6.21
N PHE A 371 15.29 17.48 6.10
CA PHE A 371 15.12 16.59 7.24
C PHE A 371 15.95 15.33 7.03
N GLN A 372 16.69 14.93 8.07
CA GLN A 372 17.46 13.70 8.07
C GLN A 372 17.18 12.87 9.31
N ARG A 373 17.00 11.57 9.10
CA ARG A 373 16.85 10.55 10.13
C ARG A 373 17.72 9.34 9.78
N GLY A 374 18.91 9.28 10.39
CA GLY A 374 19.98 8.37 9.99
C GLY A 374 20.37 8.55 8.53
N GLU A 375 20.29 7.47 7.75
CA GLU A 375 20.57 7.48 6.30
C GLU A 375 19.35 7.85 5.43
N THR A 376 18.21 8.23 6.02
CA THR A 376 17.10 8.80 5.24
C THR A 376 17.20 10.32 5.26
N GLN A 377 17.33 10.94 4.09
CA GLN A 377 17.41 12.39 3.94
C GLN A 377 16.44 12.85 2.85
N VAL A 378 15.59 13.81 3.20
CA VAL A 378 14.60 14.39 2.29
C VAL A 378 14.65 15.92 2.40
N MET A 379 14.72 16.58 1.25
CA MET A 379 14.55 18.02 1.16
C MET A 379 13.18 18.31 0.53
N ASN A 380 12.36 19.08 1.23
CA ASN A 380 11.10 19.57 0.68
C ASN A 380 11.24 21.03 0.29
N VAL A 381 10.70 21.39 -0.87
CA VAL A 381 10.69 22.76 -1.41
C VAL A 381 9.25 23.21 -1.57
N CYS A 382 8.88 24.27 -0.86
CA CYS A 382 7.59 24.92 -0.97
C CYS A 382 7.65 26.05 -2.02
N THR A 383 6.66 26.08 -2.91
CA THR A 383 6.39 27.17 -3.83
C THR A 383 4.94 27.61 -3.67
N MET A 384 4.72 28.92 -3.66
CA MET A 384 3.40 29.53 -3.57
C MET A 384 3.07 30.25 -4.87
N ALA A 385 1.83 30.16 -5.31
CA ALA A 385 1.38 30.86 -6.50
C ALA A 385 -0.06 31.37 -6.36
N MET A 386 -0.47 32.23 -7.28
CA MET A 386 -1.85 32.72 -7.33
C MET A 386 -2.82 31.55 -7.61
N PRO A 387 -4.07 31.58 -7.09
CA PRO A 387 -5.05 30.49 -7.21
C PRO A 387 -5.36 30.01 -8.64
N ARG A 388 -5.10 30.85 -9.66
CA ARG A 388 -5.17 30.45 -11.08
C ARG A 388 -4.23 29.30 -11.44
N MET A 389 -3.26 28.98 -10.58
CA MET A 389 -2.32 27.88 -10.71
C MET A 389 -2.81 26.60 -10.02
N ASN A 390 -4.00 26.60 -9.39
CA ASN A 390 -4.63 25.38 -8.90
C ASN A 390 -4.69 24.35 -10.03
N GLN A 391 -4.38 23.10 -9.72
CA GLN A 391 -4.46 22.03 -10.70
C GLN A 391 -5.93 21.73 -10.96
N LEU A 392 -6.38 21.92 -12.19
CA LEU A 392 -7.71 21.49 -12.62
C LEU A 392 -7.73 19.96 -12.79
N LEU A 393 -8.78 19.34 -12.30
CA LEU A 393 -9.02 17.90 -12.38
C LEU A 393 -10.24 17.62 -13.26
N ASP A 394 -10.06 16.75 -14.23
CA ASP A 394 -11.13 16.21 -15.07
C ASP A 394 -11.10 14.68 -14.94
N THR A 395 -11.65 14.20 -13.82
CA THR A 395 -11.62 12.79 -13.39
C THR A 395 -13.04 12.32 -13.04
N LEU A 396 -13.15 11.08 -12.52
CA LEU A 396 -14.41 10.57 -11.94
C LEU A 396 -14.64 11.02 -10.49
N SER A 397 -13.70 11.75 -9.90
CA SER A 397 -13.88 12.39 -8.59
C SER A 397 -14.79 13.62 -8.69
N PRO A 398 -15.58 13.94 -7.65
CA PRO A 398 -16.27 15.23 -7.57
C PRO A 398 -15.31 16.42 -7.39
N GLU A 399 -14.07 16.17 -6.97
CA GLU A 399 -13.05 17.22 -6.85
C GLU A 399 -12.62 17.71 -8.25
N THR A 400 -12.80 19.01 -8.50
CA THR A 400 -12.51 19.62 -9.81
C THR A 400 -11.21 20.42 -9.82
N ASN A 401 -10.64 20.70 -8.65
CA ASN A 401 -9.35 21.37 -8.55
C ASN A 401 -8.62 21.04 -7.24
N LYS A 402 -7.29 21.05 -7.28
CA LYS A 402 -6.42 20.94 -6.11
C LYS A 402 -5.61 22.21 -5.93
N TYR A 403 -5.70 22.81 -4.74
CA TYR A 403 -4.86 23.96 -4.37
C TYR A 403 -3.55 23.54 -3.70
N PHE A 404 -3.52 22.35 -3.08
CA PHE A 404 -2.33 21.76 -2.49
C PHE A 404 -1.81 20.61 -3.36
N LEU A 405 -0.60 20.79 -3.87
CA LEU A 405 0.09 19.87 -4.77
C LEU A 405 1.30 19.32 -4.05
N PHE A 406 1.45 18.00 -4.00
CA PHE A 406 2.61 17.36 -3.38
C PHE A 406 3.25 16.39 -4.37
N HIS A 407 4.49 16.67 -4.75
CA HIS A 407 5.27 15.78 -5.61
C HIS A 407 6.37 15.11 -4.79
N TYR A 408 6.49 13.80 -4.93
CA TYR A 408 7.55 13.01 -4.31
C TYR A 408 8.44 12.44 -5.41
N ASN A 409 9.74 12.70 -5.31
CA ASN A 409 10.75 12.25 -6.26
C ASN A 409 11.77 11.38 -5.54
N MET A 410 12.00 10.18 -6.05
CA MET A 410 13.06 9.30 -5.55
C MET A 410 13.88 8.78 -6.73
N ALA A 411 14.96 9.50 -6.99
CA ALA A 411 15.90 9.13 -8.03
C ALA A 411 16.78 7.93 -7.61
N PRO A 412 17.35 7.18 -8.57
CA PRO A 412 18.15 5.98 -8.29
C PRO A 412 19.34 6.21 -7.35
N TRP A 413 19.97 7.39 -7.42
CA TRP A 413 21.10 7.73 -6.56
C TRP A 413 20.74 7.83 -5.07
N ALA A 414 19.47 7.97 -4.72
CA ALA A 414 19.02 7.95 -3.31
C ALA A 414 19.36 6.62 -2.61
N ASN A 415 19.52 5.54 -3.38
CA ASN A 415 19.99 4.23 -2.91
C ASN A 415 21.44 3.93 -3.36
N GLY A 416 22.11 4.85 -4.05
CA GLY A 416 23.43 4.61 -4.66
C GLY A 416 23.38 3.75 -5.93
N GLU A 417 22.25 3.70 -6.63
CA GLU A 417 22.03 2.84 -7.80
C GLU A 417 21.90 3.65 -9.10
N THR A 418 22.02 2.98 -10.26
CA THR A 418 21.60 3.54 -11.56
C THR A 418 20.17 3.11 -11.88
N GLY A 419 19.47 3.88 -12.72
CA GLY A 419 18.12 3.52 -13.13
C GLY A 419 17.45 4.58 -13.98
N ARG A 420 16.21 4.30 -14.39
CA ARG A 420 15.39 5.24 -15.16
C ARG A 420 15.04 6.48 -14.33
N VAL A 421 15.29 7.65 -14.89
CA VAL A 421 14.80 8.95 -14.41
C VAL A 421 13.79 9.49 -15.42
N GLY A 422 12.59 9.86 -14.97
CA GLY A 422 11.52 10.30 -15.86
C GLY A 422 10.16 10.30 -15.15
N SER A 423 9.14 9.71 -15.77
CA SER A 423 7.80 9.63 -15.18
C SER A 423 7.80 8.92 -13.81
N PRO A 424 7.04 9.44 -12.83
CA PRO A 424 7.01 8.86 -11.49
C PRO A 424 6.43 7.44 -11.50
N LYS A 425 7.01 6.57 -10.69
CA LYS A 425 6.52 5.21 -10.44
C LYS A 425 5.27 5.27 -9.56
N ARG A 426 4.45 4.20 -9.59
CA ARG A 426 3.29 4.05 -8.69
C ARG A 426 3.66 4.22 -7.21
N ARG A 427 4.86 3.78 -6.80
CA ARG A 427 5.35 3.95 -5.42
C ARG A 427 5.59 5.41 -5.06
N GLU A 428 6.13 6.20 -5.98
CA GLU A 428 6.37 7.64 -5.78
C GLU A 428 5.04 8.38 -5.62
N ILE A 429 4.05 8.06 -6.46
CA ILE A 429 2.68 8.62 -6.35
C ILE A 429 2.05 8.23 -5.01
N GLY A 430 2.13 6.96 -4.60
CA GLY A 430 1.60 6.52 -3.32
C GLY A 430 2.26 7.18 -2.10
N HIS A 431 3.59 7.32 -2.11
CA HIS A 431 4.30 8.02 -1.02
C HIS A 431 3.99 9.51 -1.00
N GLY A 432 3.89 10.15 -2.18
CA GLY A 432 3.50 11.56 -2.30
C GLY A 432 2.10 11.81 -1.76
N ALA A 433 1.13 10.97 -2.14
CA ALA A 433 -0.24 11.06 -1.65
C ALA A 433 -0.33 10.86 -0.13
N LEU A 434 0.40 9.90 0.43
CA LEU A 434 0.45 9.69 1.89
C LEU A 434 0.99 10.93 2.62
N ALA A 435 2.10 11.49 2.15
CA ALA A 435 2.68 12.69 2.75
C ALA A 435 1.76 13.92 2.58
N ALA A 436 1.09 14.04 1.43
CA ALA A 436 0.10 15.08 1.19
C ALA A 436 -1.07 14.97 2.17
N ARG A 437 -1.67 13.78 2.31
CA ARG A 437 -2.78 13.53 3.23
C ARG A 437 -2.44 13.80 4.70
N ALA A 438 -1.18 13.60 5.09
CA ALA A 438 -0.74 13.91 6.45
C ALA A 438 -0.66 15.43 6.72
N LEU A 439 -0.27 16.22 5.71
CA LEU A 439 -0.13 17.68 5.84
C LEU A 439 -1.46 18.42 5.58
N LEU A 440 -2.33 17.87 4.75
CA LEU A 440 -3.58 18.50 4.31
C LEU A 440 -4.45 19.03 5.46
N PRO A 441 -4.66 18.31 6.59
CA PRO A 441 -5.54 18.77 7.67
C PRO A 441 -5.06 20.02 8.40
N VAL A 442 -3.74 20.31 8.37
CA VAL A 442 -3.17 21.48 9.03
C VAL A 442 -3.04 22.69 8.11
N LEU A 443 -3.33 22.54 6.81
CA LEU A 443 -3.27 23.64 5.87
C LEU A 443 -4.43 24.63 6.10
N PRO A 444 -4.19 25.93 5.90
CA PRO A 444 -5.27 26.91 5.83
C PRO A 444 -6.13 26.70 4.57
N GLY A 445 -7.44 26.91 4.70
CA GLY A 445 -8.33 26.96 3.54
C GLY A 445 -8.06 28.19 2.66
N LEU A 446 -8.55 28.15 1.42
CA LEU A 446 -8.33 29.20 0.43
C LEU A 446 -8.91 30.56 0.85
N GLU A 447 -9.96 30.55 1.67
CA GLU A 447 -10.56 31.77 2.23
C GLU A 447 -9.63 32.49 3.22
N ASN A 448 -8.76 31.74 3.91
CA ASN A 448 -7.82 32.27 4.90
C ASN A 448 -6.42 32.50 4.32
N PHE A 449 -6.01 31.69 3.35
CA PHE A 449 -4.71 31.77 2.70
C PHE A 449 -4.84 31.47 1.21
N ASN A 450 -5.08 32.53 0.43
CA ASN A 450 -5.49 32.42 -0.98
C ASN A 450 -4.32 32.19 -1.94
N TYR A 451 -3.58 31.09 -1.74
CA TYR A 451 -2.45 30.68 -2.56
C TYR A 451 -2.57 29.20 -2.94
N THR A 452 -2.17 28.88 -4.17
CA THR A 452 -1.82 27.51 -4.55
C THR A 452 -0.49 27.16 -3.89
N LEU A 453 -0.43 26.00 -3.24
CA LEU A 453 0.76 25.48 -2.58
C LEU A 453 1.29 24.28 -3.37
N ARG A 454 2.57 24.33 -3.75
CA ARG A 454 3.26 23.19 -4.35
C ARG A 454 4.45 22.81 -3.49
N LEU A 455 4.42 21.60 -2.93
CA LEU A 455 5.54 20.97 -2.25
C LEU A 455 6.19 19.94 -3.18
N VAL A 456 7.51 19.89 -3.14
CA VAL A 456 8.31 18.89 -3.85
C VAL A 456 9.30 18.27 -2.88
N ALA A 457 9.10 17.00 -2.55
CA ALA A 457 9.98 16.21 -1.73
C ALA A 457 11.03 15.50 -2.60
N GLU A 458 12.27 15.96 -2.54
CA GLU A 458 13.43 15.32 -3.14
C GLU A 458 14.06 14.36 -2.12
N VAL A 459 13.98 13.06 -2.38
CA VAL A 459 14.67 12.06 -1.57
C VAL A 459 16.13 12.01 -1.99
N LEU A 460 17.00 12.50 -1.11
CA LEU A 460 18.44 12.59 -1.33
C LEU A 460 19.18 11.32 -0.86
N SER A 461 18.65 10.67 0.18
CA SER A 461 19.14 9.38 0.68
C SER A 461 18.01 8.57 1.30
N SER A 462 18.04 7.25 1.15
CA SER A 462 16.95 6.36 1.56
C SER A 462 17.44 5.12 2.30
N ASN A 463 17.02 4.98 3.56
CA ASN A 463 17.17 3.73 4.30
C ASN A 463 16.07 3.51 5.36
N GLY A 464 14.90 4.10 5.19
CA GLY A 464 13.78 3.93 6.11
C GLY A 464 12.76 5.05 5.98
N SER A 465 11.55 4.69 5.57
CA SER A 465 10.36 5.55 5.43
C SER A 465 10.63 6.98 5.01
N THR A 466 11.04 7.13 3.76
CA THR A 466 11.21 8.42 3.09
C THR A 466 9.91 9.21 3.02
N SER A 467 8.73 8.57 2.93
CA SER A 467 7.44 9.27 2.98
C SER A 467 7.21 10.00 4.31
N MET A 468 7.58 9.39 5.43
CA MET A 468 7.46 10.04 6.74
C MET A 468 8.50 11.14 6.94
N ALA A 469 9.69 10.98 6.36
CA ALA A 469 10.65 12.08 6.27
C ALA A 469 10.12 13.23 5.37
N SER A 470 9.36 12.92 4.31
CA SER A 470 8.67 13.92 3.47
C SER A 470 7.60 14.70 4.21
N VAL A 471 6.91 14.08 5.19
CA VAL A 471 5.99 14.78 6.10
C VAL A 471 6.74 15.79 6.97
N CYS A 472 7.80 15.36 7.66
CA CYS A 472 8.60 16.23 8.53
C CYS A 472 9.20 17.42 7.75
N SER A 473 9.90 17.13 6.64
CA SER A 473 10.48 18.16 5.77
C SER A 473 9.43 19.06 5.14
N GLY A 474 8.24 18.53 4.78
CA GLY A 474 7.13 19.33 4.26
C GLY A 474 6.56 20.30 5.30
N SER A 475 6.39 19.85 6.56
CA SER A 475 5.99 20.73 7.66
C SER A 475 6.99 21.86 7.87
N LEU A 476 8.30 21.56 7.82
CA LEU A 476 9.36 22.57 7.92
C LEU A 476 9.32 23.56 6.74
N ALA A 477 9.21 23.07 5.51
CA ALA A 477 9.19 23.89 4.31
C ALA A 477 7.97 24.83 4.25
N LEU A 478 6.81 24.38 4.73
CA LEU A 478 5.60 25.21 4.86
C LEU A 478 5.81 26.35 5.84
N MET A 479 6.40 26.06 7.01
CA MET A 479 6.69 27.08 8.03
C MET A 479 7.73 28.09 7.53
N ASP A 480 8.80 27.62 6.89
CA ASP A 480 9.85 28.46 6.30
C ASP A 480 9.29 29.39 5.20
N ALA A 481 8.33 28.90 4.42
CA ALA A 481 7.63 29.70 3.41
C ALA A 481 6.63 30.72 3.99
N GLY A 482 6.42 30.74 5.31
CA GLY A 482 5.44 31.60 5.97
C GLY A 482 3.99 31.15 5.79
N VAL A 483 3.74 29.89 5.40
CA VAL A 483 2.38 29.34 5.34
C VAL A 483 1.84 29.19 6.77
N PRO A 484 0.68 29.77 7.12
CA PRO A 484 0.14 29.73 8.47
C PRO A 484 -0.55 28.39 8.77
N ILE A 485 0.24 27.30 8.83
CA ILE A 485 -0.27 25.98 9.17
C ILE A 485 -0.72 25.92 10.63
N ARG A 486 -1.79 25.16 10.91
CA ARG A 486 -2.41 25.09 12.24
C ARG A 486 -1.53 24.43 13.30
N ALA A 487 -0.68 23.48 12.89
CA ALA A 487 0.23 22.76 13.76
C ALA A 487 1.40 22.16 12.95
N ALA A 488 2.52 21.87 13.62
CA ALA A 488 3.57 21.05 13.05
C ALA A 488 3.11 19.60 12.89
N VAL A 489 3.52 18.95 11.81
CA VAL A 489 3.23 17.53 11.55
C VAL A 489 4.54 16.76 11.39
N ALA A 490 4.63 15.61 12.06
CA ALA A 490 5.75 14.69 11.95
C ALA A 490 5.23 13.27 11.63
N GLY A 491 6.10 12.44 11.08
CA GLY A 491 5.78 11.06 10.74
C GLY A 491 6.85 10.07 11.20
N ILE A 492 6.44 8.83 11.47
CA ILE A 492 7.33 7.75 11.90
C ILE A 492 6.95 6.46 11.18
N ALA A 493 7.90 5.55 10.96
CA ALA A 493 7.56 4.20 10.50
C ALA A 493 7.88 3.19 11.59
N MET A 494 6.97 2.25 11.72
CA MET A 494 6.90 1.28 12.79
C MET A 494 6.93 -0.11 12.18
N GLY A 495 7.65 -1.02 12.82
CA GLY A 495 7.64 -2.43 12.47
C GLY A 495 7.09 -3.27 13.61
N LEU A 496 6.62 -4.47 13.27
CA LEU A 496 6.31 -5.52 14.23
C LEU A 496 7.02 -6.80 13.81
N VAL A 497 7.66 -7.46 14.77
CA VAL A 497 8.20 -8.82 14.61
C VAL A 497 7.47 -9.75 15.56
N TYR A 498 7.01 -10.89 15.04
CA TYR A 498 6.52 -12.03 15.80
C TYR A 498 7.48 -13.22 15.63
N ALA A 499 8.34 -13.45 16.61
CA ALA A 499 9.26 -14.58 16.63
C ALA A 499 9.32 -15.20 18.02
N GLU A 500 9.55 -16.51 18.10
CA GLU A 500 9.63 -17.24 19.37
C GLU A 500 8.42 -17.01 20.30
N GLY A 501 7.23 -16.85 19.71
CA GLY A 501 5.97 -16.61 20.44
C GLY A 501 5.81 -15.20 21.03
N LYS A 502 6.68 -14.24 20.68
CA LYS A 502 6.66 -12.88 21.23
C LYS A 502 6.51 -11.83 20.13
N TYR A 503 5.70 -10.82 20.42
CA TYR A 503 5.57 -9.61 19.60
C TYR A 503 6.53 -8.53 20.10
N THR A 504 7.32 -7.96 19.19
CA THR A 504 8.20 -6.83 19.46
C THR A 504 7.94 -5.71 18.46
N THR A 505 7.47 -4.56 18.94
CA THR A 505 7.30 -3.34 18.14
C THR A 505 8.62 -2.59 18.00
N LEU A 506 8.92 -2.14 16.79
CA LEU A 506 10.17 -1.48 16.42
C LEU A 506 9.93 -0.05 15.96
N THR A 507 10.61 0.91 16.59
CA THR A 507 10.57 2.33 16.26
C THR A 507 11.58 2.71 15.20
N ASP A 508 11.13 3.45 14.19
CA ASP A 508 11.96 3.99 13.13
C ASP A 508 12.73 2.89 12.39
N ILE A 509 11.98 1.99 11.76
CA ILE A 509 12.53 0.82 11.08
C ILE A 509 13.45 1.19 9.91
N LEU A 510 14.49 0.36 9.73
CA LEU A 510 15.34 0.36 8.54
C LEU A 510 14.62 -0.32 7.36
N GLY A 511 15.11 -0.11 6.14
CA GLY A 511 14.62 -0.84 4.97
C GLY A 511 14.74 -2.37 5.09
N ALA A 512 15.77 -2.86 5.77
CA ALA A 512 15.93 -4.30 6.04
C ALA A 512 14.90 -4.83 7.04
N GLU A 513 14.53 -4.03 8.04
CA GLU A 513 13.57 -4.42 9.08
C GLU A 513 12.13 -4.44 8.56
N ASP A 514 11.80 -3.64 7.54
CA ASP A 514 10.56 -3.76 6.76
C ASP A 514 10.48 -5.14 6.08
N ALA A 515 11.52 -5.52 5.32
CA ALA A 515 11.58 -6.82 4.65
C ALA A 515 11.60 -8.03 5.60
N PHE A 516 12.10 -7.85 6.82
CA PHE A 516 12.20 -8.91 7.83
C PHE A 516 11.04 -8.92 8.84
N GLY A 517 10.23 -7.87 8.90
CA GLY A 517 9.08 -7.74 9.77
C GLY A 517 7.87 -8.55 9.32
N ASP A 518 6.84 -8.58 10.18
CA ASP A 518 5.51 -9.15 9.89
C ASP A 518 4.47 -8.07 9.64
N MET A 519 4.72 -6.84 10.10
CA MET A 519 3.87 -5.68 9.86
C MET A 519 4.73 -4.41 9.78
N ASP A 520 4.38 -3.53 8.84
CA ASP A 520 4.86 -2.16 8.73
C ASP A 520 3.64 -1.22 8.78
N PHE A 521 3.68 -0.24 9.70
CA PHE A 521 2.68 0.82 9.80
C PHE A 521 3.34 2.18 9.99
N LYS A 522 2.68 3.25 9.53
CA LYS A 522 3.24 4.59 9.39
C LYS A 522 2.32 5.62 10.00
#